data_AF-A0A7C5TRT2-F1
#
_entry.id   AF-A0A7C5TRT2-F1
#
_cell.length_a   1.000
_cell.length_b   1.000
_cell.length_c   1.000
_cell.angle_alpha   90.00
_cell.angle_beta   90.00
_cell.angle_gamma   90.00
#
_symmetry.space_group_name_H-M   'P 1'
#
loop_
_entity.id
_entity.type
_entity.pdbx_description
1 polymer ?
#
loop_
_entity_poly.entity_id
_entity_poly.type
_entity_poly.pdbx_seq_one_letter_code
_entity_poly.pdbx_strand_id
1 'polypeptide(L)'
;METGAIVYTSVLLTLLVVIPGVALSLAVFPRKEDLTTPERFGLSILLGLTPALMLYFLDKNFGVLITTASSILAYGGLTLGGLGVWRFRRSQAG
;
A
#
# COMPACT_ATOMS: atom_id res chain seq x y z
N MET A 1 -22.64 -20.03 -9.07
CA MET A 1 -22.00 -19.67 -7.78
C MET A 1 -20.55 -19.23 -7.94
N GLU A 2 -19.82 -19.61 -9.00
CA GLU A 2 -18.39 -19.26 -9.17
C GLU A 2 -18.12 -17.78 -9.53
N THR A 3 -18.93 -17.16 -10.41
CA THR A 3 -18.69 -15.78 -10.86
C THR A 3 -18.72 -14.76 -9.72
N GLY A 4 -19.63 -14.93 -8.75
CA GLY A 4 -19.72 -14.04 -7.59
C GLY A 4 -18.47 -14.09 -6.70
N ALA A 5 -17.90 -15.29 -6.50
CA ALA A 5 -16.68 -15.46 -5.72
C ALA A 5 -15.45 -14.85 -6.43
N ILE A 6 -15.38 -14.97 -7.76
CA ILE A 6 -14.30 -14.36 -8.56
C ILE A 6 -14.35 -12.84 -8.44
N VAL A 7 -15.54 -12.23 -8.60
CA VAL A 7 -15.70 -10.77 -8.48
C VAL A 7 -15.32 -10.30 -7.08
N TYR A 8 -15.83 -10.97 -6.04
CA TYR A 8 -15.52 -10.62 -4.66
C TYR A 8 -14.02 -10.67 -4.36
N THR A 9 -13.35 -11.77 -4.75
CA THR A 9 -11.91 -11.95 -4.53
C THR A 9 -11.10 -10.91 -5.30
N SER A 10 -11.48 -10.61 -6.54
CA SER A 10 -10.79 -9.62 -7.37
C SER A 10 -10.90 -8.21 -6.79
N VAL A 11 -12.08 -7.82 -6.30
CA VAL A 11 -12.27 -6.52 -5.63
C VAL A 11 -11.41 -6.45 -4.37
N LEU A 12 -11.38 -7.52 -3.57
CA LEU A 12 -10.64 -7.55 -2.32
C LEU A 12 -9.12 -7.44 -2.56
N LEU A 13 -8.59 -8.16 -3.55
CA LEU A 13 -7.19 -8.03 -3.98
C LEU A 13 -6.87 -6.63 -4.51
N THR A 14 -7.79 -6.05 -5.28
CA THR A 14 -7.61 -4.69 -5.81
C THR A 14 -7.52 -3.69 -4.67
N LEU A 15 -8.40 -3.76 -3.67
CA LEU A 15 -8.35 -2.89 -2.50
C LEU A 15 -7.07 -3.11 -1.68
N LEU A 16 -6.65 -4.36 -1.52
CA LEU A 16 -5.43 -4.72 -0.80
C LEU A 16 -4.17 -4.10 -1.42
N VAL A 17 -4.14 -3.91 -2.74
CA VAL A 17 -3.02 -3.26 -3.45
C VAL A 17 -3.21 -1.74 -3.50
N VAL A 18 -4.39 -1.27 -3.90
CA VAL A 18 -4.62 0.16 -4.16
C VAL A 18 -4.55 1.00 -2.88
N ILE A 19 -5.10 0.53 -1.76
CA ILE A 19 -5.12 1.28 -0.50
C ILE A 19 -3.71 1.61 0.02
N PRO A 20 -2.81 0.62 0.27
CA PRO A 20 -1.45 0.92 0.68
C PRO A 20 -0.69 1.68 -0.39
N GLY A 21 -0.95 1.38 -1.67
CA GLY A 21 -0.36 2.06 -2.80
C GLY A 21 -0.61 3.57 -2.82
N VAL A 22 -1.86 3.97 -2.60
CA VAL A 22 -2.27 5.38 -2.51
C VAL A 22 -1.66 6.04 -1.26
N ALA A 23 -1.69 5.36 -0.12
CA ALA A 23 -1.09 5.89 1.11
C ALA A 23 0.42 6.15 0.94
N LEU A 24 1.15 5.24 0.30
CA LEU A 24 2.56 5.38 0.00
C LEU A 24 2.82 6.43 -1.08
N SER A 25 2.00 6.51 -2.13
CA SER A 25 2.16 7.55 -3.16
C SER A 25 1.95 8.95 -2.59
N LEU A 26 1.05 9.11 -1.63
CA LEU A 26 0.88 10.35 -0.86
C LEU A 26 2.09 10.63 0.05
N ALA A 27 2.67 9.60 0.67
CA ALA A 27 3.86 9.76 1.50
C ALA A 27 5.08 10.25 0.70
N VAL A 28 5.28 9.69 -0.50
CA VAL A 28 6.41 10.01 -1.39
C VAL A 28 6.20 11.35 -2.09
N PHE A 29 5.00 11.58 -2.65
CA PHE A 29 4.62 12.77 -3.40
C PHE A 29 3.43 13.46 -2.72
N PRO A 30 3.68 14.30 -1.70
CA PRO A 30 2.63 14.82 -0.83
C PRO A 30 1.77 15.92 -1.47
N ARG A 31 2.28 16.64 -2.48
CA ARG A 31 1.55 17.73 -3.14
C ARG A 31 0.81 17.19 -4.36
N LYS A 32 -0.31 17.84 -4.70
CA LYS A 32 -1.11 17.48 -5.88
C LYS A 32 -0.40 17.83 -7.19
N GLU A 33 0.50 18.79 -7.13
CA GLU A 33 1.29 19.30 -8.25
C GLU A 33 2.41 18.33 -8.65
N ASP A 34 2.83 17.46 -7.72
CA ASP A 34 3.95 16.54 -7.91
C ASP A 34 3.62 15.42 -8.91
N LEU A 35 2.35 15.03 -9.03
CA LEU A 35 1.87 13.94 -9.89
C LEU A 35 0.47 14.24 -10.41
N THR A 36 0.25 14.01 -11.70
CA THR A 36 -1.09 14.00 -12.26
C THR A 36 -1.89 12.80 -11.72
N THR A 37 -3.23 12.87 -11.77
CA THR A 37 -4.10 11.80 -11.28
C THR A 37 -3.80 10.42 -11.92
N PRO A 38 -3.59 10.30 -13.25
CA PRO A 38 -3.25 9.02 -13.87
C PRO A 38 -1.88 8.48 -13.42
N GLU A 39 -0.86 9.34 -13.30
CA GLU A 39 0.47 8.95 -12.82
C GLU A 39 0.42 8.46 -11.38
N ARG A 40 -0.33 9.17 -10.52
CA ARG A 40 -0.53 8.76 -9.13
C ARG A 40 -1.23 7.42 -9.04
N PHE A 41 -2.23 7.17 -9.89
CA PHE A 41 -2.90 5.87 -9.94
C PHE A 41 -1.93 4.75 -10.36
N GLY A 42 -1.16 4.95 -11.45
CA GLY A 42 -0.15 3.99 -11.90
C GLY A 42 0.91 3.71 -10.84
N LEU A 43 1.43 4.75 -10.20
CA LEU A 43 2.41 4.61 -9.11
C LEU A 43 1.82 3.91 -7.89
N SER A 44 0.55 4.17 -7.57
CA SER A 44 -0.13 3.51 -6.45
C SER A 44 -0.25 2.00 -6.68
N ILE A 45 -0.45 1.53 -7.91
CA ILE A 45 -0.44 0.09 -8.19
C ILE A 45 0.94 -0.52 -7.87
N LEU A 46 2.02 0.14 -8.28
CA LEU A 46 3.39 -0.33 -8.03
C LEU A 46 3.73 -0.32 -6.54
N LEU A 47 3.45 0.78 -5.85
CA LEU A 47 3.67 0.92 -4.41
C LEU A 47 2.73 0.03 -3.58
N GLY A 48 1.58 -0.35 -4.14
CA GLY A 48 0.64 -1.27 -3.53
C GLY A 48 1.18 -2.68 -3.33
N LEU A 49 2.22 -3.05 -4.09
CA LEU A 49 2.92 -4.33 -3.94
C LEU A 49 4.00 -4.28 -2.85
N THR A 50 4.39 -3.08 -2.39
CA THR A 50 5.44 -2.90 -1.37
C THR A 50 5.18 -3.70 -0.09
N PRO A 51 3.96 -3.78 0.48
CA PRO A 51 3.73 -4.63 1.66
C PRO A 51 4.01 -6.11 1.43
N ALA A 52 3.63 -6.66 0.27
CA ALA A 52 3.94 -8.05 -0.07
C ALA A 52 5.44 -8.27 -0.25
N LEU A 53 6.12 -7.36 -0.95
CA LEU A 53 7.57 -7.42 -1.15
C LEU A 53 8.34 -7.30 0.18
N MET A 54 7.89 -6.42 1.07
CA MET A 54 8.48 -6.25 2.40
C MET A 54 8.29 -7.50 3.25
N LEU A 55 7.10 -8.11 3.27
CA LEU A 55 6.88 -9.38 3.97
C LEU A 55 7.77 -10.49 3.44
N TYR A 56 7.85 -10.62 2.11
CA TYR A 56 8.71 -11.61 1.47
C TYR A 56 10.18 -11.40 1.83
N PHE A 57 10.64 -10.14 1.84
CA PHE A 57 11.99 -9.79 2.26
C PHE A 57 12.24 -10.13 3.74
N LEU A 58 11.28 -9.84 4.63
CA LEU A 58 11.38 -10.14 6.05
C LEU A 58 11.42 -11.65 6.34
N ASP A 59 10.63 -12.43 5.61
CA ASP A 59 10.67 -13.90 5.67
C ASP A 59 12.05 -14.42 5.28
N LYS A 60 12.59 -13.98 4.14
CA LYS A 60 13.84 -14.52 3.59
C LYS A 60 15.10 -14.09 4.33
N ASN A 61 15.12 -12.89 4.90
CA ASN A 61 16.33 -12.34 5.50
C ASN A 61 16.32 -12.39 7.03
N PHE A 62 15.14 -12.40 7.65
CA PHE A 62 15.00 -12.30 9.10
C PHE A 62 14.16 -13.43 9.72
N GLY A 63 13.67 -14.38 8.91
CA GLY A 63 12.88 -15.52 9.38
C GLY A 63 11.50 -15.15 9.92
N VAL A 64 10.96 -13.98 9.52
CA VAL A 64 9.62 -13.56 9.92
C VAL A 64 8.58 -14.37 9.16
N LEU A 65 7.91 -15.29 9.87
CA LEU A 65 6.87 -16.14 9.27
C LEU A 65 5.73 -15.30 8.67
N ILE A 66 5.38 -15.59 7.42
CA ILE A 66 4.24 -15.00 6.74
C ILE A 66 2.96 -15.67 7.28
N THR A 67 2.29 -14.96 8.18
CA THR A 67 1.03 -15.36 8.81
C THR A 67 0.00 -14.27 8.57
N THR A 68 -1.27 -14.54 8.91
CA THR A 68 -2.33 -13.51 8.86
C THR A 68 -1.96 -12.29 9.69
N ALA A 69 -1.37 -12.49 10.88
CA ALA A 69 -0.97 -11.40 11.76
C ALA A 69 0.15 -10.54 11.16
N SER A 70 1.23 -11.17 10.67
CA SER A 70 2.32 -10.40 10.05
C SER A 70 1.86 -9.70 8.78
N SER A 71 0.94 -10.30 8.02
CA SER A 71 0.32 -9.68 6.85
C SER A 71 -0.50 -8.44 7.21
N ILE A 72 -1.38 -8.53 8.21
CA ILE A 72 -2.16 -7.38 8.69
C ILE A 72 -1.23 -6.26 9.17
N LEU A 73 -0.16 -6.60 9.90
CA LEU A 73 0.81 -5.62 10.38
C LEU A 73 1.59 -4.95 9.25
N ALA A 74 1.99 -5.68 8.21
CA ALA A 74 2.71 -5.09 7.08
C ALA A 74 1.79 -4.20 6.24
N TYR A 75 0.62 -4.68 5.85
CA TYR A 75 -0.33 -3.90 5.05
C TYR A 75 -0.89 -2.71 5.83
N GLY A 76 -1.36 -2.93 7.05
CA GLY A 76 -1.87 -1.89 7.93
C GLY A 76 -0.78 -0.90 8.35
N GLY A 77 0.39 -1.41 8.75
CA GLY A 77 1.52 -0.61 9.20
C GLY A 77 2.09 0.28 8.09
N LEU A 78 2.26 -0.24 6.87
CA LEU A 78 2.70 0.58 5.74
C LEU A 78 1.64 1.58 5.29
N THR A 79 0.36 1.21 5.34
CA THR A 79 -0.73 2.15 5.02
C THR A 79 -0.79 3.30 6.02
N LEU A 80 -0.86 2.98 7.32
CA LEU A 80 -0.91 3.99 8.38
C LEU A 80 0.39 4.79 8.46
N GLY A 81 1.54 4.14 8.31
CA GLY A 81 2.85 4.78 8.25
C GLY A 81 2.96 5.75 7.07
N GLY A 82 2.53 5.34 5.87
CA GLY A 82 2.48 6.19 4.69
C GLY A 82 1.59 7.42 4.90
N LEU A 83 0.37 7.23 5.42
CA LEU A 83 -0.52 8.34 5.75
C LEU A 83 0.04 9.26 6.83
N GLY A 84 0.68 8.71 7.86
CA GLY A 84 1.35 9.47 8.91
C GLY A 84 2.48 10.33 8.37
N VAL A 85 3.37 9.74 7.55
CA VAL A 85 4.46 10.46 6.87
C VAL A 85 3.90 11.54 5.94
N TRP A 86 2.86 11.24 5.17
CA TRP A 86 2.19 12.24 4.33
C TRP A 86 1.70 13.43 5.16
N ARG A 87 1.01 13.17 6.27
CA ARG A 87 0.46 14.23 7.13
C ARG A 87 1.58 15.12 7.70
N PHE A 88 2.67 14.49 8.14
CA PHE A 88 3.85 15.17 8.68
C PHE A 88 4.59 16.01 7.63
N ARG A 89 4.81 15.46 6.42
CA ARG A 89 5.45 16.20 5.32
C ARG A 89 4.56 17.35 4.84
N ARG A 90 3.25 17.15 4.79
CA ARG A 90 2.29 18.19 4.42
C ARG A 90 2.25 19.33 5.43
N SER A 91 2.43 19.06 6.73
CA SER A 91 2.48 20.12 7.76
C SER A 91 3.77 20.93 7.76
N GLN A 92 4.89 20.38 7.27
CA GLN A 92 6.14 21.13 7.12
C GLN A 92 6.22 21.94 5.81
N ALA A 93 5.36 21.62 4.85
CA ALA A 93 5.37 22.20 3.51
C ALA A 93 4.43 23.40 3.35
N GLY A 94 3.85 23.91 4.44
CA GLY A 94 3.05 25.13 4.51
C GLY A 94 3.72 26.15 5.42
#